data_AF-A0A7S0IYH6-F1
#
_entry.id   AF-A0A7S0IYH6-F1
#
_cell.length_a   1.000
_cell.length_b   1.000
_cell.length_c   1.000
_cell.angle_alpha   90.00
_cell.angle_beta   90.00
_cell.angle_gamma   90.00
#
_symmetry.space_group_name_H-M   'P 1'
#
loop_
_entity.id
_entity.type
_entity.pdbx_description
1 polymer ?
#
loop_
_entity_poly.entity_id
_entity_poly.type
_entity_poly.pdbx_seq_one_letter_code
_entity_poly.pdbx_strand_id
1 'polypeptide(L)'
;VHRHERGAFFPPGEGAAPSSVGRGEGEGVNVNVGWNTKGYGRPGDVEYLAVWRELLMPIAREFEPELVLVAAGFDAAEGDPLGGCHITPHGYHAMTTQLMSLA
;
A
#
# COMPACT_ATOMS: atom_id res chain seq x y z
N VAL A 1 1.98 -0.07 0.75
CA VAL A 1 0.71 0.19 1.48
C VAL A 1 0.66 -0.74 2.67
N HIS A 2 0.39 -0.26 3.87
CA HIS A 2 0.40 -1.10 5.07
C HIS A 2 -0.43 -0.47 6.20
N ARG A 3 -0.84 -1.28 7.17
CA ARG A 3 -1.38 -0.78 8.44
C ARG A 3 -0.22 -0.22 9.29
N HIS A 4 -0.32 1.03 9.72
CA HIS A 4 0.74 1.72 10.45
C HIS A 4 0.31 2.11 11.87
N GLU A 5 -0.91 2.62 12.01
CA GLU A 5 -1.45 3.12 13.29
C GLU A 5 -0.49 4.08 14.01
N ARG A 6 0.12 5.01 13.27
CA ARG A 6 1.13 5.96 13.76
C ARG A 6 2.32 5.26 14.43
N GLY A 7 2.79 4.16 13.83
CA GLY A 7 3.93 3.38 14.30
C GLY A 7 3.59 2.39 15.41
N ALA A 8 2.31 2.22 15.76
CA ALA A 8 1.89 1.27 16.80
C ALA A 8 1.62 -0.14 16.27
N PHE A 9 1.36 -0.31 14.97
CA PHE A 9 1.17 -1.64 14.37
C PHE A 9 2.50 -2.28 13.99
N PHE A 10 2.54 -3.60 13.91
CA PHE A 10 3.75 -4.34 13.57
C PHE A 10 4.18 -4.10 12.11
N PRO A 11 5.49 -3.93 11.83
CA PRO A 11 6.56 -3.68 12.79
C PRO A 11 6.46 -2.26 13.37
N PRO A 12 6.57 -2.09 14.70
CA PRO A 12 6.38 -0.78 15.31
C PRO A 12 7.54 0.17 14.99
N GLY A 13 7.27 1.47 15.10
CA GLY A 13 8.24 2.55 14.88
C GLY A 13 8.00 3.36 13.61
N GLU A 14 8.93 4.27 13.32
CA GLU A 14 8.78 5.27 12.25
C GLU A 14 9.41 4.86 10.92
N GLY A 15 10.07 3.69 10.86
CA GLY A 15 10.75 3.23 9.64
C GLY A 15 9.80 3.08 8.44
N ALA A 16 8.52 2.82 8.70
CA ALA A 16 7.46 2.73 7.69
C ALA A 16 6.55 3.98 7.65
N ALA A 17 6.88 5.05 8.38
CA ALA A 17 6.09 6.28 8.38
C ALA A 17 6.09 6.93 6.98
N PRO A 18 5.04 7.71 6.64
CA PRO A 18 4.99 8.46 5.38
C PRO A 18 6.17 9.43 5.16
N SER A 19 6.80 9.90 6.24
CA SER A 19 8.01 10.75 6.20
C SER A 19 9.29 9.99 5.86
N SER A 20 9.28 8.66 5.91
CA SER A 20 10.44 7.83 5.56
C SER A 20 10.53 7.68 4.03
N VAL A 21 11.19 8.63 3.38
CA VAL A 21 11.24 8.79 1.91
C VAL A 21 12.54 8.30 1.26
N GLY A 22 13.36 7.58 2.01
CA GLY A 22 14.71 7.17 1.58
C GLY A 22 15.80 8.12 2.07
N ARG A 23 17.05 7.91 1.64
CA ARG A 23 18.22 8.68 2.07
C ARG A 23 19.26 8.76 0.95
N GLY A 24 20.02 9.85 0.91
CA GLY A 24 21.09 10.03 -0.08
C GLY A 24 20.54 9.99 -1.50
N GLU A 25 21.16 9.22 -2.38
CA GLU A 25 20.69 9.03 -3.77
C GLU A 25 19.31 8.39 -3.86
N GLY A 26 18.85 7.69 -2.80
CA GLY A 26 17.53 7.07 -2.72
C GLY A 26 16.45 7.95 -2.10
N GLU A 27 16.69 9.25 -1.89
CA GLU A 27 15.66 10.16 -1.38
C GLU A 27 14.59 10.44 -2.44
N GLY A 28 13.32 10.34 -2.05
CA GLY A 28 12.16 10.55 -2.94
C GLY A 28 11.68 9.28 -3.67
N VAL A 29 12.44 8.18 -3.64
CA VAL A 29 12.07 6.92 -4.31
C VAL A 29 11.48 5.86 -3.38
N ASN A 30 11.24 6.18 -2.10
CA ASN A 30 10.48 5.33 -1.19
C ASN A 30 9.14 5.97 -0.84
N VAL A 31 8.03 5.30 -1.18
CA VAL A 31 6.67 5.79 -0.95
C VAL A 31 5.94 4.89 0.05
N ASN A 32 5.76 5.41 1.26
CA ASN A 32 5.02 4.72 2.32
C ASN A 32 3.59 5.24 2.43
N VAL A 33 2.62 4.36 2.16
CA VAL A 33 1.19 4.62 2.46
C VAL A 33 0.79 3.83 3.70
N GLY A 34 0.67 4.54 4.83
CA GLY A 34 0.36 3.97 6.14
C GLY A 34 -1.08 4.26 6.59
N TRP A 35 -1.89 3.21 6.75
CA TRP A 35 -3.24 3.32 7.30
C TRP A 35 -3.18 3.54 8.81
N ASN A 36 -3.79 4.64 9.27
CA ASN A 36 -3.79 5.03 10.68
C ASN A 36 -5.16 4.87 11.36
N THR A 37 -6.14 4.30 10.66
CA THR A 37 -7.50 4.06 11.15
C THR A 37 -7.61 2.72 11.90
N LYS A 38 -8.63 2.58 12.75
CA LYS A 38 -8.89 1.39 13.57
C LYS A 38 -10.36 0.96 13.48
N GLY A 39 -10.66 -0.29 13.84
CA GLY A 39 -12.02 -0.84 13.82
C GLY A 39 -12.70 -0.74 12.45
N TYR A 40 -13.99 -0.39 12.42
CA TYR A 40 -14.78 -0.21 11.19
C TYR A 40 -14.29 0.89 10.24
N GLY A 41 -13.33 1.72 10.65
CA GLY A 41 -12.70 2.71 9.77
C GLY A 41 -11.54 2.15 8.95
N ARG A 42 -11.31 0.83 8.98
CA ARG A 42 -10.20 0.20 8.26
C ARG A 42 -10.48 0.11 6.76
N PRO A 43 -9.43 0.20 5.95
CA PRO A 43 -9.57 0.28 4.51
C PRO A 43 -10.10 -1.03 3.92
N GLY A 44 -11.02 -0.90 2.97
CA GLY A 44 -11.43 -1.97 2.06
C GLY A 44 -11.04 -1.63 0.63
N ASP A 45 -11.75 -2.23 -0.32
CA ASP A 45 -11.47 -2.07 -1.76
C ASP A 45 -11.43 -0.61 -2.20
N VAL A 46 -12.39 0.21 -1.74
CA VAL A 46 -12.52 1.61 -2.17
C VAL A 46 -11.30 2.43 -1.76
N GLU A 47 -10.85 2.31 -0.51
CA GLU A 47 -9.69 3.07 -0.02
C GLU A 47 -8.39 2.61 -0.70
N TYR A 48 -8.22 1.31 -0.90
CA TYR A 48 -7.06 0.78 -1.62
C TYR A 48 -7.03 1.24 -3.07
N LEU A 49 -8.16 1.16 -3.78
CA LEU A 49 -8.25 1.59 -5.17
C LEU A 49 -8.07 3.10 -5.33
N ALA A 50 -8.54 3.90 -4.37
CA ALA A 50 -8.31 5.34 -4.36
C ALA A 50 -6.80 5.65 -4.23
N VAL A 51 -6.10 5.02 -3.28
CA VAL A 51 -4.65 5.20 -3.13
C VAL A 51 -3.90 4.76 -4.39
N TRP A 52 -4.25 3.61 -4.96
CA TRP A 52 -3.62 3.15 -6.20
C TRP A 52 -3.80 4.13 -7.34
N ARG A 53 -5.04 4.57 -7.58
CA ARG A 53 -5.36 5.44 -8.72
C ARG A 53 -4.80 6.85 -8.57
N GLU A 54 -4.91 7.44 -7.39
CA GLU A 54 -4.62 8.87 -7.18
C GLU A 54 -3.16 9.12 -6.75
N LEU A 55 -2.45 8.10 -6.24
CA LEU A 55 -1.09 8.26 -5.72
C LEU A 55 -0.09 7.30 -6.36
N LEU A 56 -0.32 5.98 -6.25
CA LEU A 56 0.72 5.00 -6.61
C LEU A 56 0.90 4.85 -8.12
N MET A 57 -0.19 4.78 -8.89
CA MET A 57 -0.12 4.65 -10.35
C MET A 57 0.50 5.87 -11.04
N PRO A 58 0.17 7.13 -10.67
CA PRO A 58 0.89 8.30 -11.17
C PRO A 58 2.39 8.24 -10.91
N ILE A 59 2.80 7.95 -9.68
CA ILE A 59 4.23 7.84 -9.31
C ILE A 59 4.91 6.72 -10.09
N ALA A 60 4.27 5.54 -10.17
CA ALA A 60 4.85 4.40 -10.88
C ALA A 60 4.98 4.66 -12.39
N ARG A 61 4.08 5.43 -13.01
CA ARG A 61 4.21 5.84 -14.41
C ARG A 61 5.32 6.85 -14.63
N GLU A 62 5.50 7.80 -13.71
CA GLU A 62 6.62 8.74 -13.75
C GLU A 62 7.97 8.04 -13.55
N PHE A 63 7.99 6.96 -12.77
CA PHE A 63 9.17 6.13 -12.56
C PHE A 63 9.55 5.27 -13.79
N GLU A 64 8.62 5.01 -14.71
CA GLU A 64 8.83 4.21 -15.93
C GLU A 64 9.55 2.85 -15.68
N PRO A 65 8.98 1.93 -14.86
CA PRO A 65 9.62 0.67 -14.55
C PRO A 65 9.68 -0.27 -15.77
N GLU A 66 10.80 -0.98 -15.91
CA GLU A 66 10.96 -2.08 -16.88
C GLU A 66 10.54 -3.45 -16.33
N LEU A 67 10.37 -3.56 -15.01
CA LEU A 67 9.92 -4.76 -14.32
C LEU A 67 9.14 -4.37 -13.06
N VAL A 68 7.99 -5.01 -12.84
CA VAL A 68 7.20 -4.88 -11.62
C VAL A 68 7.28 -6.16 -10.79
N LEU A 69 7.77 -6.05 -9.56
CA LEU A 69 7.76 -7.13 -8.56
C LEU A 69 6.76 -6.79 -7.45
N VAL A 70 5.88 -7.73 -7.13
CA VAL A 70 4.86 -7.56 -6.10
C VAL A 70 5.12 -8.48 -4.92
N ALA A 71 5.39 -7.90 -3.75
CA ALA A 71 5.36 -8.62 -2.49
C ALA A 71 3.89 -8.87 -2.09
N ALA A 72 3.28 -9.91 -2.68
CA ALA A 72 1.84 -10.17 -2.62
C ALA A 72 1.38 -10.83 -1.30
N GLY A 73 1.39 -10.06 -0.21
CA GLY A 73 0.74 -10.45 1.04
C GLY A 73 -0.80 -10.35 0.94
N PHE A 74 -1.50 -11.27 1.62
CA PHE A 74 -2.97 -11.32 1.64
C PHE A 74 -3.58 -11.13 3.04
N ASP A 75 -2.78 -10.71 4.02
CA ASP A 75 -3.23 -10.41 5.40
C ASP A 75 -4.12 -9.17 5.49
N ALA A 76 -4.20 -8.35 4.44
CA ALA A 76 -5.19 -7.27 4.33
C ALA A 76 -6.57 -7.76 3.80
N ALA A 77 -6.73 -9.06 3.51
CA ALA A 77 -7.99 -9.59 3.03
C ALA A 77 -9.09 -9.52 4.10
N GLU A 78 -10.33 -9.38 3.63
CA GLU A 78 -11.51 -9.49 4.49
C GLU A 78 -11.52 -10.84 5.23
N GLY A 79 -11.72 -10.78 6.55
CA GLY A 79 -11.73 -11.95 7.43
C GLY A 79 -10.39 -12.29 8.06
N ASP A 80 -9.29 -11.64 7.67
CA ASP A 80 -8.00 -11.82 8.35
C ASP A 80 -8.00 -11.17 9.75
N PRO A 81 -7.78 -11.93 10.84
CA PRO A 81 -7.85 -11.41 12.20
C PRO A 81 -6.63 -10.58 12.62
N LEU A 82 -5.52 -10.65 11.88
CA LEU A 82 -4.26 -9.96 12.21
C LEU A 82 -4.15 -8.62 11.48
N GLY A 83 -4.35 -8.62 10.17
CA GLY A 83 -4.30 -7.40 9.36
C GLY A 83 -5.56 -6.54 9.56
N GLY A 84 -6.73 -7.19 9.62
CA GLY A 84 -8.02 -6.56 9.95
C GLY A 84 -8.50 -5.52 8.94
N CYS A 85 -7.95 -5.51 7.71
CA CYS A 85 -8.50 -4.74 6.61
C CYS A 85 -9.65 -5.52 5.93
N HIS A 86 -10.26 -4.94 4.91
CA HIS A 86 -11.46 -5.47 4.29
C HIS A 86 -11.33 -5.56 2.77
N ILE A 87 -10.16 -5.96 2.27
CA ILE A 87 -9.95 -6.14 0.82
C ILE A 87 -10.61 -7.44 0.37
N THR A 88 -11.45 -7.38 -0.65
CA THR A 88 -12.07 -8.56 -1.26
C THR A 88 -11.15 -9.17 -2.31
N PRO A 89 -11.40 -10.43 -2.75
CA PRO A 89 -10.71 -10.98 -3.91
C PRO A 89 -10.83 -10.12 -5.17
N HIS A 90 -11.96 -9.41 -5.33
CA HIS A 90 -12.16 -8.48 -6.44
C HIS A 90 -11.27 -7.23 -6.31
N GLY A 91 -11.06 -6.72 -5.09
CA GLY A 91 -10.10 -5.65 -4.82
C GLY A 91 -8.67 -6.01 -5.24
N TYR A 92 -8.19 -7.21 -4.88
CA TYR A 92 -6.88 -7.69 -5.32
C TYR A 92 -6.79 -7.84 -6.85
N HIS A 93 -7.84 -8.35 -7.49
CA HIS A 93 -7.92 -8.42 -8.95
C HIS A 93 -7.80 -7.03 -9.58
N ALA A 94 -8.57 -6.05 -9.10
CA ALA A 94 -8.56 -4.69 -9.65
C ALA A 94 -7.21 -3.98 -9.45
N MET A 95 -6.53 -4.17 -8.32
CA MET A 95 -5.17 -3.66 -8.11
C MET A 95 -4.16 -4.31 -9.06
N THR A 96 -4.24 -5.64 -9.23
CA THR A 96 -3.34 -6.37 -10.13
C THR A 96 -3.53 -5.94 -11.58
N THR A 97 -4.77 -5.77 -12.03
CA THR A 97 -5.08 -5.29 -13.39
C THR A 97 -4.48 -3.90 -13.66
N GLN A 98 -4.45 -3.00 -12.66
CA GLN A 98 -3.79 -1.71 -12.82
C GLN A 98 -2.27 -1.86 -12.98
N LEU A 99 -1.64 -2.72 -12.18
CA LEU A 99 -0.21 -2.97 -12.26
C LEU A 99 0.23 -3.59 -13.59
N MET A 100 -0.60 -4.45 -14.20
CA MET A 100 -0.35 -5.03 -15.52
C MET A 100 -0.34 -4.01 -16.66
N SER A 101 -0.75 -2.77 -16.42
CA SER A 101 -0.59 -1.67 -17.39
C SER A 101 0.80 -1.03 -17.39
N LEU A 102 1.68 -1.46 -16.49
CA LEU A 102 3.08 -1.05 -16.38
C LEU A 102 3.98 -2.21 -16.84
N ALA A 103 5.19 -1.88 -17.29
CA ALA A 103 6.25 -2.81 -17.71
C ALA A 103 5.79 -3.88 -18.73
#